data_AF-A0A953SVZ5-F1
#
_entry.id   AF-A0A953SVZ5-F1
#
_cell.length_a   1.000
_cell.length_b   1.000
_cell.length_c   1.000
_cell.angle_alpha   90.00
_cell.angle_beta   90.00
_cell.angle_gamma   90.00
#
_symmetry.space_group_name_H-M   'P 1'
#
loop_
_entity.id
_entity.type
_entity.pdbx_description
1 polymer ?
#
loop_
_entity_poly.entity_id
_entity_poly.type
_entity_poly.pdbx_seq_one_letter_code
_entity_poly.pdbx_strand_id
1 'polypeptide(L)'
;MIPLRSFLCATFLAPTLLHATQWQVGPGQPYTMPSQVAAMVGNGDTVNIAAGTYPSDVTNWTADDLLLRGVGGLAHLESNGNAWGDKAIWVIQGDRTTVEWIEFSGCAVPDHNGAGIRQEGHHLTVRHCYFHDNENGILTGAVTPSTIRIVRTEFGHNGFGDGYSHNLYIGKVDSLIFRYNYSHHAHVGHELKSRAHVNLIEYNRFSNEATGDASRNIDLPNGGQSYLIGNVLQQGTLTRNGNMVGFGLEGLSNPGPHELHAINNTMVNERSTGSFFSAPLSVFFKAYANILAGNGNFMATGFPTATDTAGNLRAPSIASVSFLAPELYDYQLVPPSPAQQIGYPAGLSNSGYPLVAWDEYVHPADGRVRCQQATLDAGAYQLCITAVPEPGEGVIRAWPNPTSGRLHIEVDVPSRIALLDGLGRRVRTATATAGEVIDVSLSGLSSGAYTLMVWSANRSWAQRVVLQP
;
A
#
# COMPACT_ATOMS: atom_id res chain seq x y z
N MET A 1 31.23 -60.52 39.02
CA MET A 1 30.66 -59.69 37.93
C MET A 1 29.16 -59.91 37.90
N ILE A 2 28.40 -58.90 38.36
CA ILE A 2 26.92 -58.91 38.37
C ILE A 2 26.49 -58.05 37.16
N PRO A 3 25.60 -58.52 36.27
CA PRO A 3 25.21 -57.72 35.13
C PRO A 3 24.21 -56.65 35.58
N LEU A 4 24.59 -55.38 35.41
CA LEU A 4 23.75 -54.22 35.62
C LEU A 4 22.68 -54.21 34.51
N ARG A 5 21.41 -54.43 34.86
CA ARG A 5 20.28 -54.27 33.93
C ARG A 5 19.91 -52.79 33.88
N SER A 6 20.31 -52.12 32.80
CA SER A 6 19.87 -50.76 32.48
C SER A 6 18.38 -50.77 32.12
N PHE A 7 17.54 -50.21 32.99
CA PHE A 7 16.16 -49.89 32.65
C PHE A 7 16.15 -48.62 31.78
N LEU A 8 15.85 -48.78 30.50
CA LEU A 8 15.57 -47.67 29.60
C LEU A 8 14.17 -47.12 29.96
N CYS A 9 14.12 -45.99 30.65
CA CYS A 9 12.87 -45.29 30.92
C CYS A 9 12.47 -44.54 29.63
N ALA A 10 11.56 -45.10 28.85
CA ALA A 10 11.00 -44.43 27.68
C ALA A 10 10.05 -43.33 28.16
N THR A 11 10.53 -42.09 28.18
CA THR A 11 9.69 -40.90 28.35
C THR A 11 8.82 -40.72 27.12
N PHE A 12 7.54 -41.12 27.23
CA PHE A 12 6.51 -40.73 26.27
C PHE A 12 6.26 -39.22 26.41
N LEU A 13 6.85 -38.43 25.51
CA LEU A 13 6.44 -37.05 25.26
C LEU A 13 5.03 -37.07 24.70
N ALA A 14 4.03 -36.87 25.56
CA ALA A 14 2.68 -36.60 25.09
C ALA A 14 2.72 -35.28 24.29
N PRO A 15 2.22 -35.24 23.05
CA PRO A 15 2.13 -34.00 22.30
C PRO A 15 1.18 -33.08 23.05
N THR A 16 1.70 -31.98 23.61
CA THR A 16 0.86 -30.88 24.08
C THR A 16 0.18 -30.29 22.85
N LEU A 17 -1.10 -30.56 22.68
CA LEU A 17 -1.93 -29.84 21.71
C LEU A 17 -2.00 -28.39 22.17
N LEU A 18 -1.19 -27.52 21.57
CA LEU A 18 -1.34 -26.07 21.70
C LEU A 18 -2.65 -25.69 21.02
N HIS A 19 -3.71 -25.55 21.81
CA HIS A 19 -4.97 -24.99 21.34
C HIS A 19 -4.91 -23.47 21.51
N ALA A 20 -4.81 -22.74 20.40
CA ALA A 20 -5.07 -21.31 20.37
C ALA A 20 -6.56 -21.06 20.61
N THR A 21 -6.88 -20.28 21.64
CA THR A 21 -8.26 -19.89 21.96
C THR A 21 -8.71 -18.76 21.05
N GLN A 22 -9.99 -18.79 20.64
CA GLN A 22 -10.61 -17.68 19.94
C GLN A 22 -11.58 -16.95 20.86
N TRP A 23 -11.29 -15.67 21.10
CA TRP A 23 -12.11 -14.78 21.90
C TRP A 23 -13.04 -14.00 20.97
N GLN A 24 -14.29 -13.83 21.39
CA GLN A 24 -15.29 -13.01 20.69
C GLN A 24 -15.57 -11.77 21.53
N VAL A 25 -15.33 -10.60 20.96
CA VAL A 25 -15.47 -9.31 21.62
C VAL A 25 -16.38 -8.43 20.78
N GLY A 26 -17.33 -7.74 21.43
CA GLY A 26 -18.15 -6.72 20.78
C GLY A 26 -19.55 -6.60 21.36
N PRO A 27 -20.38 -5.68 20.83
CA PRO A 27 -21.75 -5.49 21.30
C PRO A 27 -22.55 -6.81 21.26
N GLY A 28 -23.14 -7.18 22.40
CA GLY A 28 -23.92 -8.42 22.53
C GLY A 28 -23.10 -9.70 22.71
N GLN A 29 -21.77 -9.62 22.76
CA GLN A 29 -20.90 -10.73 23.17
C GLN A 29 -20.72 -10.76 24.69
N PRO A 30 -20.25 -11.89 25.27
CA PRO A 30 -19.91 -11.96 26.70
C PRO A 30 -18.86 -10.94 27.12
N TYR A 31 -17.92 -10.62 26.22
CA TYR A 31 -16.95 -9.54 26.38
C TYR A 31 -17.32 -8.44 25.38
N THR A 32 -17.58 -7.24 25.89
CA THR A 32 -18.04 -6.11 25.08
C THR A 32 -16.91 -5.18 24.65
N MET A 33 -15.73 -5.30 25.26
CA MET A 33 -14.57 -4.43 24.99
C MET A 33 -13.28 -5.25 24.91
N PRO A 34 -12.34 -4.91 23.99
CA PRO A 34 -11.06 -5.60 23.86
C PRO A 34 -10.27 -5.68 25.17
N SER A 35 -10.23 -4.61 25.96
CA SER A 35 -9.52 -4.58 27.25
C SER A 35 -9.96 -5.67 28.24
N GLN A 36 -11.21 -6.14 28.15
CA GLN A 36 -11.75 -7.14 29.08
C GLN A 36 -11.06 -8.49 28.93
N VAL A 37 -10.52 -8.80 27.74
CA VAL A 37 -9.85 -10.09 27.49
C VAL A 37 -8.32 -10.01 27.56
N ALA A 38 -7.75 -8.82 27.64
CA ALA A 38 -6.30 -8.61 27.54
C ALA A 38 -5.48 -9.37 28.60
N ALA A 39 -6.00 -9.54 29.81
CA ALA A 39 -5.35 -10.30 30.88
C ALA A 39 -5.67 -11.81 30.87
N MET A 40 -6.54 -12.27 29.96
CA MET A 40 -7.02 -13.66 29.90
C MET A 40 -6.49 -14.43 28.69
N VAL A 41 -6.14 -13.73 27.62
CA VAL A 41 -5.55 -14.33 26.42
C VAL A 41 -4.22 -15.00 26.75
N GLY A 42 -4.01 -16.18 26.18
CA GLY A 42 -2.73 -16.88 26.19
C GLY A 42 -1.94 -16.64 24.91
N ASN A 43 -0.69 -17.12 24.89
CA ASN A 43 0.14 -17.04 23.69
C ASN A 43 -0.51 -17.80 22.52
N GLY A 44 -0.51 -17.19 21.33
CA GLY A 44 -1.09 -17.77 20.12
C GLY A 44 -2.61 -17.56 19.97
N ASP A 45 -3.27 -16.94 20.94
CA ASP A 45 -4.72 -16.70 20.88
C ASP A 45 -5.11 -15.71 19.78
N THR A 46 -6.37 -15.81 19.34
CA THR A 46 -7.00 -14.82 18.46
C THR A 46 -8.10 -14.08 19.19
N VAL A 47 -8.09 -12.75 19.12
CA VAL A 47 -9.18 -11.90 19.59
C VAL A 47 -9.95 -11.37 18.38
N ASN A 48 -11.15 -11.89 18.17
CA ASN A 48 -12.09 -11.43 17.15
C ASN A 48 -12.93 -10.29 17.73
N ILE A 49 -12.77 -9.09 17.18
CA ILE A 49 -13.43 -7.87 17.65
C ILE A 49 -14.45 -7.47 16.59
N ALA A 50 -15.73 -7.52 16.93
CA ALA A 50 -16.79 -7.15 15.99
C ALA A 50 -16.62 -5.69 15.53
N ALA A 51 -16.93 -5.39 14.27
CA ALA A 51 -16.93 -4.04 13.77
C ALA A 51 -17.87 -3.13 14.59
N GLY A 52 -17.43 -1.90 14.84
CA GLY A 52 -18.14 -0.95 15.69
C GLY A 52 -17.17 -0.07 16.48
N THR A 53 -17.72 0.90 17.21
CA THR A 53 -16.94 1.85 18.01
C THR A 53 -16.81 1.37 19.46
N TYR A 54 -15.61 1.46 20.00
CA TYR A 54 -15.20 1.08 21.34
C TYR A 54 -14.66 2.33 22.06
N PRO A 55 -15.55 3.15 22.64
CA PRO A 55 -15.17 4.43 23.20
C PRO A 55 -14.33 4.25 24.47
N SER A 56 -13.22 4.97 24.51
CA SER A 56 -12.30 5.03 25.65
C SER A 56 -11.69 3.69 26.07
N ASP A 57 -11.73 2.67 25.20
CA ASP A 57 -11.12 1.37 25.48
C ASP A 57 -9.62 1.40 25.15
N VAL A 58 -8.80 1.24 26.18
CA VAL A 58 -7.34 1.22 26.09
C VAL A 58 -6.80 0.03 26.87
N THR A 59 -5.72 -0.60 26.39
CA THR A 59 -5.21 -1.80 27.06
C THR A 59 -3.75 -2.14 26.73
N ASN A 60 -3.21 -3.09 27.47
CA ASN A 60 -1.89 -3.67 27.24
C ASN A 60 -2.00 -5.15 26.91
N TRP A 61 -1.35 -5.55 25.81
CA TRP A 61 -1.28 -6.94 25.34
C TRP A 61 0.08 -7.52 25.65
N THR A 62 0.14 -8.48 26.59
CA THR A 62 1.41 -9.07 27.07
C THR A 62 1.68 -10.46 26.50
N ALA A 63 0.67 -11.16 25.98
CA ALA A 63 0.83 -12.49 25.43
C ALA A 63 1.47 -12.44 24.03
N ASP A 64 2.27 -13.44 23.70
CA ASP A 64 2.95 -13.56 22.41
C ASP A 64 2.04 -14.16 21.34
N ASP A 65 2.42 -14.00 20.07
CA ASP A 65 1.80 -14.65 18.91
C ASP A 65 0.29 -14.35 18.77
N LEU A 66 -0.16 -13.21 19.31
CA LEU A 66 -1.57 -12.82 19.24
C LEU A 66 -1.98 -12.41 17.83
N LEU A 67 -3.21 -12.77 17.45
CA LEU A 67 -3.94 -12.15 16.35
C LEU A 67 -5.09 -11.31 16.90
N LEU A 68 -4.96 -9.99 16.80
CA LEU A 68 -5.99 -9.02 17.18
C LEU A 68 -6.67 -8.52 15.91
N ARG A 69 -7.95 -8.86 15.69
CA ARG A 69 -8.60 -8.57 14.40
C ARG A 69 -10.02 -8.06 14.47
N GLY A 70 -10.32 -7.06 13.64
CA GLY A 70 -11.68 -6.65 13.32
C GLY A 70 -12.44 -7.72 12.51
N VAL A 71 -13.73 -7.90 12.80
CA VAL A 71 -14.61 -8.84 12.11
C VAL A 71 -15.86 -8.12 11.59
N GLY A 72 -16.10 -8.22 10.28
CA GLY A 72 -17.22 -7.54 9.63
C GLY A 72 -16.96 -6.07 9.27
N GLY A 73 -15.71 -5.59 9.41
CA GLY A 73 -15.30 -4.21 9.19
C GLY A 73 -14.23 -3.78 10.20
N LEU A 74 -13.98 -2.47 10.28
CA LEU A 74 -13.07 -1.89 11.28
C LEU A 74 -13.70 -1.94 12.67
N ALA A 75 -12.92 -2.39 13.66
CA ALA A 75 -13.19 -2.12 15.06
C ALA A 75 -12.51 -0.81 15.44
N HIS A 76 -13.30 0.23 15.71
CA HIS A 76 -12.82 1.59 15.96
C HIS A 76 -12.60 1.83 17.44
N LEU A 77 -11.34 1.90 17.85
CA LEU A 77 -10.92 2.28 19.18
C LEU A 77 -10.80 3.80 19.24
N GLU A 78 -11.89 4.43 19.65
CA GLU A 78 -11.98 5.88 19.84
C GLU A 78 -11.52 6.20 21.26
N SER A 79 -10.26 6.58 21.44
CA SER A 79 -9.68 6.72 22.79
C SER A 79 -10.28 7.86 23.62
N ASN A 80 -10.79 8.90 22.96
CA ASN A 80 -11.29 10.12 23.60
C ASN A 80 -10.26 10.77 24.55
N GLY A 81 -8.99 10.83 24.12
CA GLY A 81 -7.89 11.37 24.91
C GLY A 81 -7.31 10.42 25.96
N ASN A 82 -7.80 9.18 26.06
CA ASN A 82 -7.24 8.21 27.00
C ASN A 82 -6.00 7.52 26.42
N ALA A 83 -5.26 6.85 27.30
CA ALA A 83 -4.16 5.98 26.93
C ALA A 83 -3.93 4.95 28.05
N TRP A 84 -3.49 3.75 27.68
CA TRP A 84 -2.93 2.81 28.63
C TRP A 84 -1.53 3.26 29.04
N GLY A 85 -1.34 3.46 30.35
CA GLY A 85 -0.05 3.76 30.96
C GLY A 85 0.61 5.04 30.44
N ASP A 86 -0.18 6.05 30.10
CA ASP A 86 0.27 7.33 29.50
C ASP A 86 1.10 7.14 28.23
N LYS A 87 0.79 6.10 27.44
CA LYS A 87 1.55 5.73 26.24
C LYS A 87 0.71 5.66 24.97
N ALA A 88 -0.33 4.83 24.95
CA ALA A 88 -1.06 4.53 23.73
C ALA A 88 -2.46 3.96 23.98
N ILE A 89 -3.30 3.92 22.95
CA ILE A 89 -4.56 3.14 22.97
C ILE A 89 -4.21 1.69 23.28
N TRP A 90 -3.34 1.08 22.47
CA TRP A 90 -2.77 -0.25 22.73
C TRP A 90 -1.27 -0.19 22.96
N VAL A 91 -0.83 -0.68 24.12
CA VAL A 91 0.57 -1.05 24.35
C VAL A 91 0.73 -2.53 24.04
N ILE A 92 1.67 -2.88 23.17
CA ILE A 92 1.93 -4.27 22.76
C ILE A 92 3.30 -4.68 23.28
N GLN A 93 3.30 -5.46 24.36
CA GLN A 93 4.49 -6.00 25.00
C GLN A 93 4.81 -7.42 24.54
N GLY A 94 3.79 -8.18 24.11
CA GLY A 94 3.96 -9.52 23.56
C GLY A 94 4.67 -9.52 22.21
N ASP A 95 5.43 -10.57 21.95
CA ASP A 95 6.15 -10.76 20.69
C ASP A 95 5.22 -11.25 19.58
N ARG A 96 5.57 -10.97 18.31
CA ARG A 96 4.95 -11.55 17.10
C ARG A 96 3.44 -11.28 17.00
N THR A 97 2.99 -10.16 17.56
CA THR A 97 1.58 -9.76 17.48
C THR A 97 1.22 -9.31 16.06
N THR A 98 0.04 -9.74 15.59
CA THR A 98 -0.59 -9.24 14.36
C THR A 98 -1.84 -8.45 14.72
N VAL A 99 -1.93 -7.22 14.23
CA VAL A 99 -3.10 -6.35 14.33
C VAL A 99 -3.69 -6.15 12.94
N GLU A 100 -4.98 -6.44 12.76
CA GLU A 100 -5.65 -6.22 11.48
C GLU A 100 -7.08 -5.71 11.60
N TRP A 101 -7.53 -4.89 10.65
CA TRP A 101 -8.90 -4.37 10.62
C TRP A 101 -9.29 -3.60 11.90
N ILE A 102 -8.35 -2.85 12.47
CA ILE A 102 -8.58 -1.99 13.63
C ILE A 102 -8.35 -0.54 13.24
N GLU A 103 -9.22 0.35 13.72
CA GLU A 103 -9.11 1.79 13.58
C GLU A 103 -8.75 2.41 14.95
N PHE A 104 -7.80 3.34 14.98
CA PHE A 104 -7.25 3.92 16.20
C PHE A 104 -7.33 5.44 16.12
N SER A 105 -8.03 6.07 17.07
CA SER A 105 -8.12 7.53 17.08
C SER A 105 -8.17 8.21 18.44
N GLY A 106 -7.79 9.49 18.44
CA GLY A 106 -8.00 10.40 19.56
C GLY A 106 -7.07 10.16 20.75
N CYS A 107 -5.98 9.41 20.62
CA CYS A 107 -5.03 9.22 21.72
C CYS A 107 -4.23 10.50 21.99
N ALA A 108 -4.20 10.93 23.25
CA ALA A 108 -3.38 12.04 23.73
C ALA A 108 -2.83 11.73 25.12
N VAL A 109 -1.60 12.15 25.41
CA VAL A 109 -0.94 11.93 26.71
C VAL A 109 -0.20 13.19 27.16
N PRO A 110 0.12 13.37 28.46
CA PRO A 110 0.78 14.58 28.95
C PRO A 110 2.12 14.92 28.28
N ASP A 111 2.84 13.91 27.80
CA ASP A 111 4.14 14.06 27.11
C ASP A 111 4.01 14.34 25.60
N HIS A 112 2.78 14.53 25.10
CA HIS A 112 2.46 14.86 23.71
C HIS A 112 2.95 13.84 22.67
N ASN A 113 2.96 12.55 23.05
CA ASN A 113 3.42 11.45 22.21
C ASN A 113 2.50 10.22 22.21
N GLY A 114 1.25 10.37 22.65
CA GLY A 114 0.25 9.34 22.79
C GLY A 114 -0.05 8.64 21.46
N ALA A 115 0.17 7.33 21.41
CA ALA A 115 0.10 6.58 20.16
C ALA A 115 -1.20 5.78 19.98
N GLY A 116 -1.61 5.50 18.75
CA GLY A 116 -2.56 4.41 18.49
C GLY A 116 -1.99 3.07 18.97
N ILE A 117 -0.75 2.76 18.58
CA ILE A 117 0.02 1.63 19.12
C ILE A 117 1.38 2.08 19.65
N ARG A 118 1.70 1.68 20.89
CA ARG A 118 3.06 1.65 21.43
C ARG A 118 3.61 0.22 21.36
N GLN A 119 4.54 -0.03 20.46
CA GLN A 119 5.19 -1.35 20.36
C GLN A 119 6.39 -1.44 21.31
N GLU A 120 6.36 -2.41 22.22
CA GLU A 120 7.43 -2.70 23.18
C GLU A 120 8.01 -4.13 23.04
N GLY A 121 7.25 -5.08 22.48
CA GLY A 121 7.73 -6.43 22.16
C GLY A 121 8.51 -6.54 20.84
N HIS A 122 8.97 -7.75 20.50
CA HIS A 122 9.60 -8.05 19.22
C HIS A 122 8.56 -8.38 18.13
N HIS A 123 8.84 -7.97 16.89
CA HIS A 123 8.05 -8.31 15.69
C HIS A 123 6.56 -7.92 15.74
N LEU A 124 6.21 -6.83 15.08
CA LEU A 124 4.82 -6.39 14.93
C LEU A 124 4.39 -6.48 13.46
N THR A 125 3.23 -7.07 13.20
CA THR A 125 2.56 -6.95 11.90
C THR A 125 1.28 -6.14 12.05
N VAL A 126 1.13 -5.08 11.26
CA VAL A 126 -0.10 -4.26 11.17
C VAL A 126 -0.61 -4.30 9.73
N ARG A 127 -1.88 -4.62 9.51
CA ARG A 127 -2.46 -4.62 8.17
C ARG A 127 -3.93 -4.25 8.11
N HIS A 128 -4.37 -3.56 7.06
CA HIS A 128 -5.77 -3.15 6.91
C HIS A 128 -6.28 -2.32 8.09
N CYS A 129 -5.42 -1.51 8.68
CA CYS A 129 -5.76 -0.65 9.82
C CYS A 129 -5.85 0.82 9.39
N TYR A 130 -6.41 1.65 10.26
CA TYR A 130 -6.45 3.09 10.10
C TYR A 130 -6.03 3.79 11.40
N PHE A 131 -5.09 4.73 11.32
CA PHE A 131 -4.60 5.50 12.47
C PHE A 131 -4.77 6.98 12.20
N HIS A 132 -5.60 7.66 12.99
CA HIS A 132 -5.83 9.08 12.77
C HIS A 132 -6.15 9.88 14.02
N ASP A 133 -5.87 11.18 13.97
CA ASP A 133 -6.16 12.11 15.07
C ASP A 133 -5.57 11.68 16.42
N ASN A 134 -4.44 10.98 16.40
CA ASN A 134 -3.63 10.67 17.58
C ASN A 134 -2.42 11.61 17.61
N GLU A 135 -1.76 11.75 18.77
CA GLU A 135 -0.45 12.42 18.80
C GLU A 135 0.59 11.61 17.98
N ASN A 136 0.60 10.28 18.07
CA ASN A 136 1.31 9.40 17.13
C ASN A 136 0.38 8.32 16.56
N GLY A 137 0.53 7.94 15.29
CA GLY A 137 -0.16 6.74 14.79
C GLY A 137 0.43 5.48 15.43
N ILE A 138 1.71 5.21 15.16
CA ILE A 138 2.48 4.15 15.84
C ILE A 138 3.80 4.73 16.34
N LEU A 139 4.18 4.33 17.56
CA LEU A 139 5.46 4.68 18.18
C LEU A 139 6.14 3.41 18.71
N THR A 140 7.22 2.96 18.08
CA THR A 140 7.94 1.76 18.56
C THR A 140 9.08 2.10 19.52
N GLY A 141 9.38 1.18 20.44
CA GLY A 141 10.60 1.22 21.24
C GLY A 141 11.87 0.92 20.43
N ALA A 142 13.02 0.95 21.11
CA ALA A 142 14.29 0.45 20.59
C ALA A 142 14.40 -1.04 20.93
N VAL A 143 13.94 -1.89 20.01
CA VAL A 143 13.90 -3.35 20.16
C VAL A 143 14.65 -3.96 18.99
N THR A 144 15.84 -4.52 19.23
CA THR A 144 16.67 -5.10 18.17
C THR A 144 17.27 -6.45 18.62
N PRO A 145 17.20 -7.51 17.79
CA PRO A 145 16.57 -7.54 16.46
C PRO A 145 15.04 -7.51 16.54
N SER A 146 14.39 -6.80 15.63
CA SER A 146 12.92 -6.78 15.49
C SER A 146 12.55 -6.33 14.08
N THR A 147 11.50 -6.92 13.53
CA THR A 147 10.96 -6.53 12.22
C THR A 147 9.57 -5.96 12.41
N ILE A 148 9.37 -4.72 11.97
CA ILE A 148 8.04 -4.09 11.94
C ILE A 148 7.51 -4.19 10.52
N ARG A 149 6.36 -4.82 10.33
CA ARG A 149 5.69 -4.98 9.04
C ARG A 149 4.37 -4.24 9.04
N ILE A 150 4.19 -3.31 8.10
CA ILE A 150 2.96 -2.52 7.97
C ILE A 150 2.53 -2.56 6.52
N VAL A 151 1.33 -3.07 6.28
CA VAL A 151 0.85 -3.37 4.92
C VAL A 151 -0.61 -2.99 4.75
N ARG A 152 -0.96 -2.23 3.71
CA ARG A 152 -2.37 -1.85 3.41
C ARG A 152 -3.02 -1.09 4.56
N THR A 153 -2.28 -0.18 5.17
CA THR A 153 -2.71 0.61 6.33
C THR A 153 -2.73 2.09 5.97
N GLU A 154 -3.69 2.82 6.52
CA GLU A 154 -3.82 4.26 6.38
C GLU A 154 -3.39 4.99 7.66
N PHE A 155 -2.70 6.11 7.49
CA PHE A 155 -2.29 7.02 8.55
C PHE A 155 -2.63 8.45 8.13
N GLY A 156 -3.45 9.15 8.91
CA GLY A 156 -3.92 10.50 8.58
C GLY A 156 -3.96 11.39 9.81
N HIS A 157 -3.63 12.68 9.70
CA HIS A 157 -3.92 13.67 10.75
C HIS A 157 -3.34 13.36 12.13
N ASN A 158 -2.25 12.58 12.23
CA ASN A 158 -1.56 12.37 13.50
C ASN A 158 -0.47 13.42 13.70
N GLY A 159 -0.20 13.77 14.95
CA GLY A 159 0.81 14.74 15.34
C GLY A 159 0.26 15.81 16.26
N PHE A 160 1.05 16.20 17.25
CA PHE A 160 0.77 17.27 18.20
C PHE A 160 1.11 18.66 17.65
N GLY A 161 1.93 18.75 16.59
CA GLY A 161 2.37 20.03 16.02
C GLY A 161 3.73 20.51 16.53
N ASP A 162 4.43 19.70 17.32
CA ASP A 162 5.75 19.99 17.89
C ASP A 162 6.94 19.60 17.00
N GLY A 163 6.68 18.80 15.96
CA GLY A 163 7.70 18.24 15.07
C GLY A 163 8.38 16.97 15.59
N TYR A 164 7.95 16.42 16.74
CA TYR A 164 8.48 15.17 17.32
C TYR A 164 7.49 14.01 17.27
N SER A 165 6.20 14.34 17.20
CA SER A 165 5.06 13.44 17.05
C SER A 165 4.71 13.25 15.56
N HIS A 166 4.36 12.03 15.13
CA HIS A 166 4.34 11.64 13.71
C HIS A 166 3.18 10.69 13.37
N ASN A 167 2.86 10.54 12.08
CA ASN A 167 2.01 9.42 11.63
C ASN A 167 2.64 8.07 12.01
N LEU A 168 3.95 7.94 11.79
CA LEU A 168 4.68 6.72 12.13
C LEU A 168 6.09 7.04 12.64
N TYR A 169 6.41 6.55 13.83
CA TYR A 169 7.76 6.57 14.39
C TYR A 169 8.22 5.14 14.66
N ILE A 170 9.12 4.67 13.81
CA ILE A 170 9.84 3.40 14.00
C ILE A 170 11.17 3.70 14.70
N GLY A 171 11.29 3.20 15.92
CA GLY A 171 12.51 3.24 16.73
C GLY A 171 13.64 2.38 16.16
N LYS A 172 14.68 2.18 16.97
CA LYS A 172 15.85 1.39 16.55
C LYS A 172 15.50 -0.10 16.54
N VAL A 173 15.13 -0.60 15.37
CA VAL A 173 14.80 -2.01 15.09
C VAL A 173 15.71 -2.57 14.00
N ASP A 174 15.63 -3.88 13.74
CA ASP A 174 16.40 -4.48 12.63
C ASP A 174 15.84 -4.03 11.28
N SER A 175 14.54 -4.24 11.05
CA SER A 175 13.93 -4.00 9.74
C SER A 175 12.54 -3.39 9.81
N LEU A 176 12.26 -2.46 8.89
CA LEU A 176 10.93 -1.97 8.56
C LEU A 176 10.54 -2.50 7.19
N ILE A 177 9.35 -3.08 7.08
CA ILE A 177 8.70 -3.40 5.80
C ILE A 177 7.39 -2.64 5.73
N PHE A 178 7.31 -1.66 4.83
CA PHE A 178 6.22 -0.72 4.68
C PHE A 178 5.72 -0.76 3.24
N ARG A 179 4.57 -1.43 2.99
CA ARG A 179 4.03 -1.64 1.63
C ARG A 179 2.55 -1.33 1.47
N TYR A 180 2.16 -0.77 0.32
CA TYR A 180 0.76 -0.53 -0.04
C TYR A 180 0.02 0.37 0.96
N ASN A 181 0.75 1.21 1.69
CA ASN A 181 0.17 2.07 2.72
C ASN A 181 -0.12 3.46 2.15
N TYR A 182 -0.95 4.19 2.89
CA TYR A 182 -1.23 5.60 2.64
C TYR A 182 -0.97 6.39 3.91
N SER A 183 0.04 7.26 3.88
CA SER A 183 0.36 8.15 5.00
C SER A 183 0.25 9.60 4.53
N HIS A 184 -0.65 10.36 5.14
CA HIS A 184 -1.00 11.71 4.72
C HIS A 184 -1.22 12.63 5.91
N HIS A 185 -1.16 13.93 5.68
CA HIS A 185 -1.56 14.95 6.65
C HIS A 185 -0.95 14.78 8.05
N ALA A 186 0.30 14.33 8.17
CA ALA A 186 0.98 14.40 9.46
C ALA A 186 1.06 15.87 9.91
N HIS A 187 0.75 16.16 11.17
CA HIS A 187 0.72 17.53 11.67
C HIS A 187 2.09 17.98 12.17
N VAL A 188 2.81 18.81 11.38
CA VAL A 188 4.21 19.26 11.59
C VAL A 188 5.25 18.14 11.64
N GLY A 189 4.92 16.94 12.09
CA GLY A 189 5.75 15.74 12.09
C GLY A 189 5.97 15.11 10.72
N HIS A 190 6.58 13.93 10.69
CA HIS A 190 6.82 13.20 9.44
C HIS A 190 5.67 12.23 9.14
N GLU A 191 5.41 11.99 7.86
CA GLU A 191 4.49 10.91 7.45
C GLU A 191 5.11 9.52 7.71
N LEU A 192 6.45 9.44 7.68
CA LEU A 192 7.23 8.31 8.15
C LEU A 192 8.56 8.78 8.73
N LYS A 193 8.83 8.45 10.00
CA LYS A 193 10.17 8.46 10.59
C LYS A 193 10.60 7.05 10.93
N SER A 194 11.76 6.62 10.45
CA SER A 194 12.30 5.29 10.77
C SER A 194 13.77 5.29 11.11
N ARG A 195 14.10 4.72 12.27
CA ARG A 195 15.47 4.44 12.73
C ARG A 195 15.88 2.97 12.51
N ALA A 196 15.08 2.19 11.77
CA ALA A 196 15.42 0.80 11.45
C ALA A 196 16.74 0.72 10.66
N HIS A 197 17.51 -0.35 10.87
CA HIS A 197 18.75 -0.60 10.13
C HIS A 197 18.49 -0.90 8.64
N VAL A 198 17.44 -1.67 8.34
CA VAL A 198 16.98 -1.95 6.97
C VAL A 198 15.57 -1.40 6.77
N ASN A 199 15.34 -0.60 5.72
CA ASN A 199 14.02 -0.05 5.39
C ASN A 199 13.60 -0.50 3.99
N LEU A 200 12.54 -1.31 3.89
CA LEU A 200 11.84 -1.63 2.66
C LEU A 200 10.56 -0.81 2.60
N ILE A 201 10.60 0.31 1.87
CA ILE A 201 9.48 1.25 1.73
C ILE A 201 9.04 1.18 0.27
N GLU A 202 7.99 0.41 -0.02
CA GLU A 202 7.66 0.05 -1.40
C GLU A 202 6.17 0.21 -1.71
N TYR A 203 5.85 0.78 -2.86
CA TYR A 203 4.47 0.87 -3.37
C TYR A 203 3.52 1.57 -2.39
N ASN A 204 3.95 2.65 -1.74
CA ASN A 204 3.13 3.45 -0.83
C ASN A 204 2.76 4.79 -1.47
N ARG A 205 1.73 5.44 -0.91
CA ARG A 205 1.47 6.85 -1.12
C ARG A 205 1.76 7.66 0.15
N PHE A 206 2.56 8.70 -0.01
CA PHE A 206 2.88 9.72 0.98
C PHE A 206 2.41 11.05 0.44
N SER A 207 1.49 11.74 1.09
CA SER A 207 0.83 12.92 0.49
C SER A 207 0.38 13.92 1.54
N ASN A 208 0.92 15.13 1.49
CA ASN A 208 0.42 16.22 2.32
C ASN A 208 -0.97 16.68 1.84
N GLU A 209 -1.25 16.50 0.55
CA GLU A 209 -2.42 17.05 -0.12
C GLU A 209 -2.52 18.59 0.08
N ALA A 210 -3.73 19.15 -0.04
CA ALA A 210 -3.92 20.60 -0.11
C ALA A 210 -3.64 21.30 1.23
N THR A 211 -3.91 20.61 2.34
CA THR A 211 -3.96 21.18 3.69
C THR A 211 -2.92 20.61 4.64
N GLY A 212 -2.27 19.48 4.31
CA GLY A 212 -1.28 18.87 5.18
C GLY A 212 -0.02 19.72 5.35
N ASP A 213 0.46 19.79 6.58
CA ASP A 213 1.61 20.61 6.97
C ASP A 213 2.73 19.78 7.57
N ALA A 214 2.87 18.53 7.11
CA ALA A 214 3.93 17.61 7.54
C ALA A 214 5.31 18.24 7.36
N SER A 215 6.31 17.76 8.09
CA SER A 215 7.69 18.19 7.94
C SER A 215 8.38 17.52 6.76
N ARG A 216 8.35 16.19 6.67
CA ARG A 216 8.88 15.42 5.53
C ARG A 216 7.92 14.27 5.22
N ASN A 217 7.89 13.83 3.98
CA ASN A 217 7.23 12.57 3.63
C ASN A 217 7.97 11.40 4.30
N ILE A 218 9.30 11.36 4.17
CA ILE A 218 10.12 10.27 4.74
C ILE A 218 11.37 10.84 5.42
N ASP A 219 11.60 10.44 6.67
CA ASP A 219 12.81 10.76 7.44
C ASP A 219 13.47 9.46 7.91
N LEU A 220 14.69 9.20 7.42
CA LEU A 220 15.52 8.04 7.75
C LEU A 220 16.78 8.51 8.48
N PRO A 221 16.65 9.05 9.70
CA PRO A 221 17.64 9.92 10.30
C PRO A 221 18.98 9.24 10.62
N ASN A 222 19.00 7.90 10.78
CA ASN A 222 20.20 7.18 11.22
C ASN A 222 20.95 6.40 10.12
N GLY A 223 20.50 6.55 8.87
CA GLY A 223 21.06 5.80 7.74
C GLY A 223 20.84 4.29 7.89
N GLY A 224 21.68 3.51 7.20
CA GLY A 224 21.56 2.05 7.09
C GLY A 224 21.28 1.68 5.63
N GLN A 225 20.58 0.59 5.38
CA GLN A 225 20.19 0.20 4.02
C GLN A 225 18.72 0.53 3.78
N SER A 226 18.43 1.39 2.80
CA SER A 226 17.06 1.85 2.56
C SER A 226 16.69 1.76 1.09
N TYR A 227 15.52 1.17 0.84
CA TYR A 227 14.96 0.88 -0.47
C TYR A 227 13.60 1.58 -0.56
N LEU A 228 13.55 2.66 -1.34
CA LEU A 228 12.35 3.39 -1.68
C LEU A 228 11.99 2.98 -3.12
N ILE A 229 11.04 2.06 -3.29
CA ILE A 229 10.72 1.51 -4.62
C ILE A 229 9.25 1.70 -4.97
N GLY A 230 8.96 2.31 -6.13
CA GLY A 230 7.59 2.37 -6.62
C GLY A 230 6.64 3.23 -5.79
N ASN A 231 7.15 4.15 -4.94
CA ASN A 231 6.32 4.99 -4.10
C ASN A 231 5.86 6.25 -4.84
N VAL A 232 4.70 6.76 -4.43
CA VAL A 232 4.17 8.06 -4.80
C VAL A 232 4.35 9.01 -3.62
N LEU A 233 5.12 10.08 -3.79
CA LEU A 233 5.36 11.10 -2.77
C LEU A 233 4.87 12.46 -3.28
N GLN A 234 4.11 13.17 -2.46
CA GLN A 234 3.66 14.52 -2.73
C GLN A 234 3.99 15.43 -1.53
N GLN A 235 4.67 16.53 -1.83
CA GLN A 235 4.99 17.58 -0.87
C GLN A 235 4.17 18.83 -1.20
N GLY A 236 3.32 19.22 -0.25
CA GLY A 236 2.42 20.36 -0.38
C GLY A 236 3.11 21.70 -0.12
N THR A 237 2.35 22.79 -0.31
CA THR A 237 2.88 24.15 -0.09
C THR A 237 3.08 24.50 1.39
N LEU A 238 2.38 23.81 2.30
CA LEU A 238 2.41 24.05 3.74
C LEU A 238 3.47 23.21 4.49
N THR A 239 4.20 22.34 3.81
CA THR A 239 5.23 21.47 4.42
C THR A 239 6.27 22.27 5.20
N ARG A 240 6.77 21.75 6.31
CA ARG A 240 7.75 22.45 7.16
C ARG A 240 9.18 22.37 6.64
N ASN A 241 9.70 21.16 6.41
CA ASN A 241 11.05 21.01 5.86
C ASN A 241 11.03 21.09 4.33
N GLY A 242 12.11 21.64 3.77
CA GLY A 242 12.23 21.82 2.32
C GLY A 242 12.63 20.56 1.55
N ASN A 243 12.98 19.45 2.20
CA ASN A 243 13.31 18.19 1.53
C ASN A 243 12.23 17.11 1.76
N MET A 244 11.89 16.35 0.72
CA MET A 244 10.86 15.30 0.80
C MET A 244 11.36 14.06 1.54
N VAL A 245 12.60 13.65 1.24
CA VAL A 245 13.28 12.49 1.82
C VAL A 245 14.59 12.93 2.50
N GLY A 246 14.66 12.75 3.82
CA GLY A 246 15.89 12.90 4.59
C GLY A 246 16.54 11.55 4.88
N PHE A 247 17.86 11.43 4.70
CA PHE A 247 18.61 10.22 5.03
C PHE A 247 19.89 10.56 5.78
N GLY A 248 20.09 9.95 6.95
CA GLY A 248 21.30 10.13 7.77
C GLY A 248 21.46 11.53 8.36
N LEU A 249 20.40 12.34 8.42
CA LEU A 249 20.46 13.76 8.83
C LEU A 249 20.67 13.96 10.34
N GLU A 250 20.48 12.93 11.16
CA GLU A 250 20.83 12.94 12.59
C GLU A 250 22.09 12.10 12.90
N GLY A 251 22.88 11.81 11.86
CA GLY A 251 24.10 11.02 11.96
C GLY A 251 23.90 9.54 11.63
N LEU A 252 24.90 8.98 10.97
CA LEU A 252 24.95 7.60 10.49
C LEU A 252 25.26 6.61 11.63
N SER A 253 24.32 6.49 12.59
CA SER A 253 24.50 5.71 13.82
C SER A 253 24.03 4.25 13.71
N ASN A 254 23.32 3.88 12.63
CA ASN A 254 23.09 2.48 12.31
C ASN A 254 24.39 1.81 11.82
N PRO A 255 24.50 0.48 11.89
CA PRO A 255 25.59 -0.22 11.21
C PRO A 255 25.60 0.10 9.71
N GLY A 256 26.81 0.15 9.13
CA GLY A 256 26.97 0.25 7.68
C GLY A 256 26.62 -1.08 6.99
N PRO A 257 26.47 -1.09 5.65
CA PRO A 257 26.65 0.05 4.75
C PRO A 257 25.53 1.10 4.83
N HIS A 258 25.83 2.33 4.42
CA HIS A 258 24.86 3.43 4.35
C HIS A 258 24.46 3.68 2.90
N GLU A 259 23.33 3.12 2.50
CA GLU A 259 22.87 3.11 1.13
C GLU A 259 21.42 3.59 1.06
N LEU A 260 21.18 4.57 0.19
CA LEU A 260 19.84 5.01 -0.17
C LEU A 260 19.59 4.67 -1.64
N HIS A 261 18.69 3.71 -1.86
CA HIS A 261 18.20 3.31 -3.17
C HIS A 261 16.80 3.87 -3.37
N ALA A 262 16.61 4.77 -4.33
CA ALA A 262 15.32 5.36 -4.70
C ALA A 262 15.01 4.96 -6.15
N ILE A 263 14.12 4.00 -6.37
CA ILE A 263 13.90 3.36 -7.66
C ILE A 263 12.43 3.48 -8.08
N ASN A 264 12.16 3.91 -9.31
CA ASN A 264 10.80 3.99 -9.85
C ASN A 264 9.80 4.76 -8.95
N ASN A 265 10.23 5.79 -8.22
CA ASN A 265 9.30 6.61 -7.43
C ASN A 265 8.75 7.76 -8.27
N THR A 266 7.51 8.16 -8.02
CA THR A 266 6.96 9.42 -8.51
C THR A 266 6.94 10.41 -7.36
N MET A 267 7.74 11.47 -7.44
CA MET A 267 7.88 12.49 -6.41
C MET A 267 7.44 13.84 -6.97
N VAL A 268 6.47 14.48 -6.32
CA VAL A 268 5.84 15.73 -6.74
C VAL A 268 6.05 16.78 -5.66
N ASN A 269 6.75 17.86 -6.00
CA ASN A 269 6.99 18.98 -5.09
C ASN A 269 6.24 20.23 -5.56
N GLU A 270 5.19 20.61 -4.82
CA GLU A 270 4.38 21.79 -5.13
C GLU A 270 4.94 23.08 -4.54
N ARG A 271 5.99 23.01 -3.71
CA ARG A 271 6.62 24.19 -3.14
C ARG A 271 7.31 25.02 -4.22
N SER A 272 7.46 26.33 -3.96
CA SER A 272 8.28 27.20 -4.82
C SER A 272 9.78 26.93 -4.69
N THR A 273 10.22 26.46 -3.51
CA THR A 273 11.61 26.05 -3.23
C THR A 273 11.62 24.76 -2.41
N GLY A 274 12.65 23.94 -2.61
CA GLY A 274 12.79 22.67 -1.90
C GLY A 274 13.79 21.73 -2.55
N SER A 275 13.74 20.47 -2.17
CA SER A 275 14.52 19.40 -2.77
C SER A 275 13.87 18.04 -2.61
N PHE A 276 14.17 17.09 -3.51
CA PHE A 276 13.62 15.75 -3.40
C PHE A 276 14.33 14.94 -2.31
N PHE A 277 15.66 15.09 -2.20
CA PHE A 277 16.48 14.34 -1.27
C PHE A 277 17.46 15.22 -0.49
N SER A 278 17.84 14.76 0.70
CA SER A 278 18.93 15.32 1.49
C SER A 278 19.68 14.19 2.19
N ALA A 279 21.00 14.09 1.96
CA ALA A 279 21.85 13.06 2.56
C ALA A 279 23.31 13.52 2.69
N PRO A 280 24.09 12.97 3.65
CA PRO A 280 25.53 13.22 3.78
C PRO A 280 26.34 12.78 2.55
N LEU A 281 27.51 13.40 2.31
CA LEU A 281 28.36 13.10 1.14
C LEU A 281 28.97 11.69 1.12
N SER A 282 29.01 11.02 2.27
CA SER A 282 29.62 9.70 2.47
C SER A 282 28.68 8.52 2.17
N VAL A 283 27.41 8.78 1.89
CA VAL A 283 26.43 7.71 1.60
C VAL A 283 26.57 7.23 0.16
N PHE A 284 26.25 5.96 -0.08
CA PHE A 284 25.98 5.51 -1.44
C PHE A 284 24.54 5.91 -1.81
N PHE A 285 24.39 6.62 -2.92
CA PHE A 285 23.07 7.09 -3.37
C PHE A 285 22.77 6.62 -4.79
N LYS A 286 21.74 5.79 -4.92
CA LYS A 286 21.26 5.33 -6.22
C LYS A 286 19.83 5.76 -6.41
N ALA A 287 19.59 6.75 -7.27
CA ALA A 287 18.26 7.19 -7.63
C ALA A 287 18.02 6.87 -9.10
N TYR A 288 17.17 5.90 -9.40
CA TYR A 288 17.05 5.37 -10.76
C TYR A 288 15.60 5.34 -11.23
N ALA A 289 15.35 5.75 -12.48
CA ALA A 289 14.02 5.69 -13.10
C ALA A 289 12.90 6.39 -12.28
N ASN A 290 13.21 7.44 -11.52
CA ASN A 290 12.20 8.22 -10.78
C ASN A 290 11.62 9.34 -11.64
N ILE A 291 10.40 9.76 -11.33
CA ILE A 291 9.87 11.06 -11.75
C ILE A 291 10.07 12.05 -10.60
N LEU A 292 10.71 13.17 -10.89
CA LEU A 292 10.93 14.28 -9.98
C LEU A 292 10.25 15.51 -10.58
N ALA A 293 9.01 15.74 -10.19
CA ALA A 293 8.12 16.76 -10.77
C ALA A 293 7.94 17.97 -9.84
N GLY A 294 7.84 19.17 -10.41
CA GLY A 294 7.69 20.42 -9.67
C GLY A 294 9.02 21.12 -9.35
N ASN A 295 9.02 22.20 -8.58
CA ASN A 295 10.22 23.01 -8.36
C ASN A 295 11.21 22.34 -7.37
N GLY A 296 12.37 22.97 -7.19
CA GLY A 296 13.38 22.53 -6.22
C GLY A 296 14.55 21.74 -6.81
N ASN A 297 15.55 21.49 -5.97
CA ASN A 297 16.78 20.79 -6.33
C ASN A 297 16.61 19.28 -6.24
N PHE A 298 17.40 18.52 -7.01
CA PHE A 298 17.45 17.06 -6.81
C PHE A 298 17.91 16.74 -5.37
N MET A 299 19.03 17.34 -4.96
CA MET A 299 19.66 17.20 -3.65
C MET A 299 19.74 18.55 -2.94
N ALA A 300 19.51 18.59 -1.62
CA ALA A 300 19.60 19.81 -0.82
C ALA A 300 21.04 20.37 -0.71
N THR A 301 22.01 19.50 -0.44
CA THR A 301 23.40 19.87 -0.06
C THR A 301 24.45 19.43 -1.09
N GLY A 302 24.04 19.16 -2.32
CA GLY A 302 24.87 18.52 -3.35
C GLY A 302 24.77 16.99 -3.35
N PHE A 303 25.26 16.36 -4.41
CA PHE A 303 25.21 14.91 -4.57
C PHE A 303 26.27 14.21 -3.70
N PRO A 304 25.95 13.03 -3.13
CA PRO A 304 26.95 12.17 -2.50
C PRO A 304 28.07 11.77 -3.46
N THR A 305 29.24 11.44 -2.90
CA THR A 305 30.45 11.15 -3.71
C THR A 305 30.27 9.90 -4.56
N ALA A 306 29.55 8.89 -4.05
CA ALA A 306 29.21 7.68 -4.77
C ALA A 306 27.73 7.73 -5.17
N THR A 307 27.45 8.18 -6.39
CA THR A 307 26.10 8.41 -6.90
C THR A 307 25.84 7.73 -8.24
N ASP A 308 24.66 7.14 -8.41
CA ASP A 308 24.11 6.66 -9.70
C ASP A 308 22.68 7.22 -9.88
N THR A 309 22.50 8.12 -10.85
CA THR A 309 21.26 8.90 -11.06
C THR A 309 20.63 8.78 -12.44
N ALA A 310 20.87 7.68 -13.16
CA ALA A 310 20.36 7.52 -14.53
C ALA A 310 18.85 7.21 -14.61
N GLY A 311 18.26 7.44 -15.78
CA GLY A 311 16.85 7.13 -16.09
C GLY A 311 15.80 8.01 -15.40
N ASN A 312 16.19 8.99 -14.58
CA ASN A 312 15.22 9.87 -13.92
C ASN A 312 14.64 10.90 -14.90
N LEU A 313 13.33 11.13 -14.82
CA LEU A 313 12.67 12.31 -15.39
C LEU A 313 12.73 13.45 -14.37
N ARG A 314 13.44 14.54 -14.70
CA ARG A 314 13.33 15.79 -13.94
C ARG A 314 12.46 16.78 -14.71
N ALA A 315 11.29 17.10 -14.17
CA ALA A 315 10.33 18.02 -14.75
C ALA A 315 10.06 19.20 -13.79
N PRO A 316 10.56 20.43 -14.07
CA PRO A 316 10.30 21.59 -13.21
C PRO A 316 8.81 21.98 -13.11
N SER A 317 8.01 21.62 -14.13
CA SER A 317 6.56 21.79 -14.12
C SER A 317 5.88 20.45 -13.90
N ILE A 318 4.95 20.37 -12.95
CA ILE A 318 4.15 19.16 -12.70
C ILE A 318 3.30 18.83 -13.95
N ALA A 319 2.71 19.84 -14.58
CA ALA A 319 1.86 19.66 -15.75
C ALA A 319 2.59 19.07 -16.96
N SER A 320 3.92 19.20 -17.06
CA SER A 320 4.67 18.67 -18.20
C SER A 320 4.86 17.15 -18.17
N VAL A 321 4.53 16.48 -17.07
CA VAL A 321 4.67 15.02 -16.95
C VAL A 321 3.47 14.27 -17.54
N SER A 322 2.33 14.93 -17.71
CA SER A 322 1.08 14.31 -18.17
C SER A 322 0.60 13.23 -17.19
N PHE A 323 0.25 13.67 -15.99
CA PHE A 323 -0.48 12.87 -15.00
C PHE A 323 -1.98 12.88 -15.28
N LEU A 324 -2.70 11.84 -14.83
CA LEU A 324 -4.13 11.64 -15.05
C LEU A 324 -4.99 12.73 -14.40
N ALA A 325 -4.79 12.99 -13.10
CA ALA A 325 -5.51 14.01 -12.34
C ALA A 325 -4.64 14.51 -11.16
N PRO A 326 -3.55 15.25 -11.42
CA PRO A 326 -2.60 15.68 -10.38
C PRO A 326 -3.23 16.58 -9.31
N GLU A 327 -4.31 17.29 -9.63
CA GLU A 327 -5.11 18.09 -8.69
C GLU A 327 -5.90 17.24 -7.68
N LEU A 328 -6.12 15.96 -7.99
CA LEU A 328 -6.67 14.94 -7.10
C LEU A 328 -5.59 13.99 -6.58
N TYR A 329 -4.33 14.35 -6.78
CA TYR A 329 -3.15 13.54 -6.41
C TYR A 329 -3.09 12.17 -7.09
N ASP A 330 -3.77 12.00 -8.23
CA ASP A 330 -3.64 10.84 -9.09
C ASP A 330 -2.52 11.09 -10.11
N TYR A 331 -1.36 10.51 -9.79
CA TYR A 331 -0.15 10.62 -10.58
C TYR A 331 0.07 9.42 -11.52
N GLN A 332 -0.97 8.66 -11.84
CA GLN A 332 -0.92 7.73 -12.97
C GLN A 332 -0.58 8.50 -14.25
N LEU A 333 0.20 7.87 -15.12
CA LEU A 333 0.63 8.49 -16.38
C LEU A 333 -0.51 8.45 -17.41
N VAL A 334 -0.62 9.49 -18.23
CA VAL A 334 -1.46 9.50 -19.44
C VAL A 334 -0.62 9.81 -20.68
N PRO A 335 -0.86 9.14 -21.82
CA PRO A 335 -0.17 9.47 -23.06
C PRO A 335 -0.59 10.85 -23.61
N PRO A 336 0.33 11.59 -24.23
CA PRO A 336 1.77 11.34 -24.30
C PRO A 336 2.48 11.84 -23.03
N SER A 337 3.16 10.95 -22.29
CA SER A 337 3.98 11.33 -21.14
C SER A 337 5.48 11.25 -21.47
N PRO A 338 6.30 12.25 -21.10
CA PRO A 338 7.76 12.15 -21.24
C PRO A 338 8.40 11.13 -20.29
N ALA A 339 7.66 10.57 -19.33
CA ALA A 339 8.13 9.47 -18.48
C ALA A 339 8.11 8.11 -19.19
N GLN A 340 7.49 8.04 -20.37
CA GLN A 340 7.34 6.80 -21.12
C GLN A 340 8.68 6.29 -21.67
N GLN A 341 8.98 5.01 -21.45
CA GLN A 341 10.11 4.26 -22.04
C GLN A 341 11.52 4.81 -21.76
N ILE A 342 11.69 5.63 -20.72
CA ILE A 342 13.01 6.15 -20.30
C ILE A 342 13.58 5.43 -19.07
N GLY A 343 12.78 4.54 -18.45
CA GLY A 343 13.20 3.72 -17.33
C GLY A 343 14.02 2.51 -17.80
N TYR A 344 15.06 2.18 -17.03
CA TYR A 344 15.85 0.95 -17.22
C TYR A 344 15.93 0.18 -15.89
N PRO A 345 16.12 -1.15 -15.93
CA PRO A 345 16.34 -1.94 -14.72
C PRO A 345 17.58 -1.44 -13.98
N ALA A 346 17.45 -1.08 -12.70
CA ALA A 346 18.56 -0.54 -11.92
C ALA A 346 19.51 -1.63 -11.40
N GLY A 347 19.21 -2.90 -11.68
CA GLY A 347 20.02 -4.07 -11.33
C GLY A 347 19.71 -4.59 -9.93
N LEU A 348 20.76 -5.04 -9.23
CA LEU A 348 20.71 -5.48 -7.85
C LEU A 348 21.47 -4.49 -6.97
N SER A 349 21.07 -4.34 -5.71
CA SER A 349 21.91 -3.69 -4.70
C SER A 349 23.09 -4.58 -4.31
N ASN A 350 24.00 -4.04 -3.49
CA ASN A 350 25.13 -4.79 -2.96
C ASN A 350 24.71 -5.99 -2.09
N SER A 351 23.51 -5.97 -1.52
CA SER A 351 22.93 -7.10 -0.76
C SER A 351 22.26 -8.15 -1.66
N GLY A 352 22.17 -7.90 -2.97
CA GLY A 352 21.43 -8.73 -3.92
C GLY A 352 19.95 -8.40 -4.03
N TYR A 353 19.47 -7.33 -3.38
CA TYR A 353 18.06 -6.93 -3.44
C TYR A 353 17.71 -6.38 -4.84
N PRO A 354 16.60 -6.81 -5.47
CA PRO A 354 16.22 -6.34 -6.79
C PRO A 354 15.79 -4.86 -6.75
N LEU A 355 16.39 -4.05 -7.64
CA LEU A 355 16.11 -2.63 -7.76
C LEU A 355 15.19 -2.36 -8.96
N VAL A 356 13.92 -2.75 -8.82
CA VAL A 356 12.87 -2.52 -9.81
C VAL A 356 11.49 -2.58 -9.14
N ALA A 357 10.55 -1.75 -9.58
CA ALA A 357 9.16 -1.85 -9.16
C ALA A 357 8.45 -3.03 -9.83
N TRP A 358 7.93 -3.95 -9.03
CA TRP A 358 7.10 -5.09 -9.47
C TRP A 358 5.61 -4.84 -9.35
N ASP A 359 5.23 -3.92 -8.47
CA ASP A 359 3.86 -3.55 -8.18
C ASP A 359 3.67 -2.03 -8.35
N GLU A 360 2.42 -1.61 -8.38
CA GLU A 360 1.97 -0.22 -8.35
C GLU A 360 1.05 -0.05 -7.15
N TYR A 361 1.13 1.12 -6.50
CA TYR A 361 0.17 1.49 -5.48
C TYR A 361 -1.23 1.69 -6.08
N VAL A 362 -2.27 1.27 -5.36
CA VAL A 362 -3.67 1.54 -5.70
C VAL A 362 -4.32 2.21 -4.50
N HIS A 363 -4.87 3.40 -4.72
CA HIS A 363 -5.52 4.17 -3.66
C HIS A 363 -6.83 3.48 -3.22
N PRO A 364 -7.18 3.41 -1.90
CA PRO A 364 -6.54 4.12 -0.78
C PRO A 364 -5.40 3.40 -0.06
N ALA A 365 -5.31 2.08 -0.03
CA ALA A 365 -4.19 1.39 0.63
C ALA A 365 -4.03 -0.02 0.05
N ASP A 366 -3.89 -0.09 -1.27
CA ASP A 366 -3.83 -1.33 -2.03
C ASP A 366 -2.67 -1.30 -3.03
N GLY A 367 -2.53 -2.36 -3.82
CA GLY A 367 -1.53 -2.46 -4.86
C GLY A 367 -1.90 -3.54 -5.87
N ARG A 368 -1.37 -3.38 -7.07
CA ARG A 368 -1.54 -4.31 -8.19
C ARG A 368 -0.20 -4.58 -8.84
N VAL A 369 -0.10 -5.70 -9.55
CA VAL A 369 1.10 -6.02 -10.33
C VAL A 369 1.35 -4.94 -11.37
N ARG A 370 2.58 -4.41 -11.41
CA ARG A 370 3.03 -3.46 -12.41
C ARG A 370 3.18 -4.18 -13.75
N CYS A 371 2.60 -3.60 -14.79
CA CYS A 371 2.78 -4.11 -16.14
C CYS A 371 4.28 -4.22 -16.49
N GLN A 372 4.68 -5.39 -16.97
CA GLN A 372 6.05 -5.64 -17.39
C GLN A 372 6.16 -5.44 -18.91
N GLN A 373 7.03 -4.53 -19.33
CA GLN A 373 7.31 -4.23 -20.73
C GLN A 373 8.82 -4.25 -20.99
N ALA A 374 9.24 -4.38 -22.24
CA ALA A 374 10.66 -4.41 -22.61
C ALA A 374 11.39 -3.10 -22.27
N THR A 375 10.69 -1.97 -22.32
CA THR A 375 11.15 -0.65 -21.88
C THR A 375 10.26 -0.16 -20.75
N LEU A 376 10.87 0.15 -19.60
CA LEU A 376 10.14 0.61 -18.41
C LEU A 376 9.86 2.11 -18.54
N ASP A 377 8.76 2.54 -17.93
CA ASP A 377 8.52 3.97 -17.70
C ASP A 377 9.24 4.41 -16.43
N ALA A 378 9.62 5.68 -16.36
CA ALA A 378 10.03 6.28 -15.10
C ALA A 378 8.82 6.45 -14.17
N GLY A 379 9.05 6.37 -12.87
CA GLY A 379 8.04 6.63 -11.84
C GLY A 379 7.27 5.40 -11.37
N ALA A 380 6.36 5.64 -10.43
CA ALA A 380 5.63 4.63 -9.67
C ALA A 380 4.58 3.87 -10.49
N TYR A 381 4.18 4.41 -11.65
CA TYR A 381 3.20 3.80 -12.54
C TYR A 381 3.80 3.52 -13.92
N GLN A 382 3.28 2.51 -14.60
CA GLN A 382 3.59 2.12 -15.96
C GLN A 382 2.37 2.38 -16.85
N LEU A 383 2.59 2.99 -18.02
CA LEU A 383 1.61 2.97 -19.10
C LEU A 383 1.56 1.56 -19.68
N CYS A 384 0.52 0.81 -19.31
CA CYS A 384 0.23 -0.48 -19.90
C CYS A 384 -0.29 -0.28 -21.33
N ILE A 385 0.61 -0.20 -22.31
CA ILE A 385 0.22 -0.29 -23.71
C ILE A 385 -0.15 -1.76 -23.99
N THR A 386 -1.40 -2.13 -23.77
CA THR A 386 -1.90 -3.40 -24.32
C THR A 386 -1.98 -3.21 -25.83
N ALA A 387 -1.23 -4.01 -26.60
CA ALA A 387 -1.32 -4.03 -28.06
C ALA A 387 -2.70 -4.51 -28.57
N VAL A 388 -3.60 -4.87 -27.65
CA VAL A 388 -5.03 -5.05 -27.88
C VAL A 388 -5.73 -3.81 -27.31
N PRO A 389 -6.29 -2.92 -28.14
CA PRO A 389 -7.19 -1.90 -27.65
C PRO A 389 -8.34 -2.59 -26.92
N GLU A 390 -8.57 -2.22 -25.65
CA GLU A 390 -9.90 -2.41 -25.05
C GLU A 390 -10.91 -1.80 -26.03
N PRO A 391 -11.92 -2.54 -26.51
CA PRO A 391 -12.96 -1.97 -27.34
C PRO A 391 -13.58 -0.81 -26.54
N GLY A 392 -13.31 0.42 -26.99
CA GLY A 392 -13.81 1.61 -26.30
C GLY A 392 -15.29 1.49 -26.02
N GLU A 393 -15.73 2.05 -24.90
CA GLU A 393 -17.10 2.09 -24.38
C GLU A 393 -18.08 2.79 -25.35
N GLY A 394 -18.26 2.22 -26.53
CA GLY A 394 -19.43 2.44 -27.36
C GLY A 394 -20.58 1.64 -26.77
N VAL A 395 -21.78 2.22 -26.81
CA VAL A 395 -23.01 1.56 -26.37
C VAL A 395 -23.38 0.47 -27.37
N ILE A 396 -22.63 -0.63 -27.38
CA ILE A 396 -23.04 -1.87 -28.06
C ILE A 396 -23.79 -2.69 -27.04
N ARG A 397 -25.09 -2.87 -27.27
CA ARG A 397 -25.99 -3.60 -26.36
C ARG A 397 -26.59 -4.78 -27.10
N ALA A 398 -26.59 -5.95 -26.48
CA ALA A 398 -27.27 -7.14 -27.00
C ALA A 398 -28.19 -7.74 -25.94
N TRP A 399 -29.48 -7.86 -26.24
CA TRP A 399 -30.50 -8.33 -25.30
C TRP A 399 -31.69 -9.02 -25.99
N PRO A 400 -32.50 -9.83 -25.29
CA PRO A 400 -32.18 -10.42 -23.99
C PRO A 400 -30.98 -11.37 -24.09
N ASN A 401 -30.20 -11.49 -23.02
CA ASN A 401 -29.12 -12.47 -22.92
C ASN A 401 -29.04 -12.99 -21.47
N PRO A 402 -29.50 -14.22 -21.19
CA PRO A 402 -29.88 -15.28 -22.14
C PRO A 402 -31.10 -14.97 -23.02
N THR A 403 -31.18 -15.60 -24.20
CA THR A 403 -32.30 -15.48 -25.15
C THR A 403 -32.95 -16.84 -25.43
N SER A 404 -34.25 -16.84 -25.75
CA SER A 404 -35.03 -18.01 -26.18
C SER A 404 -35.23 -18.09 -27.70
N GLY A 405 -34.46 -17.33 -28.49
CA GLY A 405 -34.49 -17.44 -29.96
C GLY A 405 -34.47 -16.11 -30.73
N ARG A 406 -34.44 -14.96 -30.04
CA ARG A 406 -34.31 -13.62 -30.65
C ARG A 406 -33.33 -12.75 -29.89
N LEU A 407 -32.44 -12.08 -30.61
CA LEU A 407 -31.45 -11.18 -30.04
C LEU A 407 -31.56 -9.81 -30.70
N HIS A 408 -31.89 -8.80 -29.92
CA HIS A 408 -31.80 -7.39 -30.28
C HIS A 408 -30.36 -6.92 -30.12
N ILE A 409 -29.85 -6.19 -31.11
CA ILE A 409 -28.50 -5.61 -31.06
C ILE A 409 -28.58 -4.15 -31.46
N GLU A 410 -28.10 -3.28 -30.59
CA GLU A 410 -27.97 -1.84 -30.84
C GLU A 410 -26.50 -1.48 -30.95
N VAL A 411 -26.15 -0.66 -31.95
CA VAL A 411 -24.79 -0.16 -32.15
C VAL A 411 -24.82 1.37 -32.29
N ASP A 412 -23.83 2.03 -31.71
CA ASP A 412 -23.65 3.49 -31.74
C ASP A 412 -22.93 3.99 -33.01
N VAL A 413 -22.41 3.10 -33.85
CA VAL A 413 -21.81 3.43 -35.16
C VAL A 413 -22.15 2.37 -36.21
N PRO A 414 -22.07 2.69 -37.52
CA PRO A 414 -22.28 1.70 -38.58
C PRO A 414 -21.34 0.49 -38.42
N SER A 415 -21.92 -0.70 -38.31
CA SER A 415 -21.20 -1.90 -37.90
C SER A 415 -21.62 -3.13 -38.71
N ARG A 416 -20.67 -4.06 -38.91
CA ARG A 416 -20.89 -5.43 -39.36
C ARG A 416 -20.97 -6.33 -38.14
N ILE A 417 -21.88 -7.28 -38.17
CA ILE A 417 -22.21 -8.11 -37.02
C ILE A 417 -22.18 -9.57 -37.44
N ALA A 418 -21.58 -10.45 -36.63
CA ALA A 418 -21.65 -11.88 -36.81
C ALA A 418 -21.84 -12.60 -35.48
N LEU A 419 -22.66 -13.65 -35.49
CA LEU A 419 -22.74 -14.61 -34.39
C LEU A 419 -21.94 -15.85 -34.78
N LEU A 420 -21.05 -16.28 -33.89
CA LEU A 420 -20.17 -17.43 -34.09
C LEU A 420 -20.55 -18.58 -33.15
N ASP A 421 -20.50 -19.81 -33.64
CA ASP A 421 -20.61 -21.01 -32.79
C ASP A 421 -19.32 -21.30 -32.01
N GLY A 422 -19.33 -22.34 -31.17
CA GLY A 422 -18.18 -22.76 -30.37
C GLY A 422 -16.96 -23.23 -31.16
N LEU A 423 -17.08 -23.40 -32.49
CA LEU A 423 -15.98 -23.71 -33.40
C LEU A 423 -15.54 -22.48 -34.22
N GLY A 424 -16.08 -21.29 -33.92
CA GLY A 424 -15.76 -20.04 -34.60
C GLY A 424 -16.46 -19.87 -35.96
N ARG A 425 -17.42 -20.72 -36.32
CA ARG A 425 -18.14 -20.63 -37.60
C ARG A 425 -19.24 -19.59 -37.51
N ARG A 426 -19.39 -18.75 -38.54
CA ARG A 426 -20.46 -17.75 -38.65
C ARG A 426 -21.81 -18.44 -38.83
N VAL A 427 -22.67 -18.34 -37.84
CA VAL A 427 -24.04 -18.88 -37.88
C VAL A 427 -25.08 -17.83 -38.22
N ARG A 428 -24.82 -16.55 -37.90
CA ARG A 428 -25.63 -15.40 -38.33
C ARG A 428 -24.74 -14.23 -38.68
N THR A 429 -25.20 -13.37 -39.57
CA THR A 429 -24.54 -12.11 -39.93
C THR A 429 -25.57 -11.03 -40.17
N ALA A 430 -25.24 -9.80 -39.80
CA ALA A 430 -26.07 -8.62 -40.04
C ALA A 430 -25.19 -7.38 -40.24
N THR A 431 -25.81 -6.29 -40.66
CA THR A 431 -25.22 -4.95 -40.67
C THR A 431 -26.20 -4.01 -39.98
N ALA A 432 -25.70 -3.07 -39.21
CA ALA A 432 -26.52 -2.08 -38.50
C ALA A 432 -25.93 -0.69 -38.70
N THR A 433 -26.80 0.31 -38.79
CA THR A 433 -26.44 1.73 -38.78
C THR A 433 -26.42 2.27 -37.34
N ALA A 434 -25.89 3.48 -37.14
CA ALA A 434 -25.79 4.07 -35.80
C ALA A 434 -27.19 4.34 -35.20
N GLY A 435 -27.44 3.85 -33.99
CA GLY A 435 -28.72 3.97 -33.28
C GLY A 435 -29.81 3.01 -33.78
N GLU A 436 -29.49 2.12 -34.72
CA GLU A 436 -30.42 1.09 -35.18
C GLU A 436 -30.41 -0.11 -34.23
N VAL A 437 -31.60 -0.55 -33.83
CA VAL A 437 -31.79 -1.83 -33.14
C VAL A 437 -32.11 -2.88 -34.19
N ILE A 438 -31.20 -3.84 -34.38
CA ILE A 438 -31.42 -4.96 -35.30
C ILE A 438 -31.96 -6.18 -34.56
N ASP A 439 -32.89 -6.88 -35.21
CA ASP A 439 -33.49 -8.12 -34.73
C ASP A 439 -32.84 -9.35 -35.38
N VAL A 440 -32.10 -10.13 -34.61
CA VAL A 440 -31.44 -11.36 -35.08
C VAL A 440 -32.20 -12.60 -34.60
N SER A 441 -32.80 -13.34 -35.53
CA SER A 441 -33.43 -14.63 -35.26
C SER A 441 -32.40 -15.73 -35.08
N LEU A 442 -32.47 -16.43 -33.95
CA LEU A 442 -31.63 -17.59 -33.61
C LEU A 442 -32.37 -18.92 -33.81
N SER A 443 -33.56 -18.90 -34.42
CA SER A 443 -34.31 -20.10 -34.75
C SER A 443 -33.47 -21.09 -35.58
N GLY A 444 -33.55 -22.38 -35.23
CA GLY A 444 -32.80 -23.45 -35.89
C GLY A 444 -31.33 -23.57 -35.46
N LEU A 445 -30.86 -22.78 -34.48
CA LEU A 445 -29.58 -23.00 -33.82
C LEU A 445 -29.78 -23.86 -32.56
N SER A 446 -28.80 -24.71 -32.23
CA SER A 446 -28.81 -25.50 -31.01
C SER A 446 -28.66 -24.61 -29.78
N SER A 447 -29.29 -24.96 -28.66
CA SER A 447 -29.05 -24.29 -27.39
C SER A 447 -27.56 -24.38 -27.00
N GLY A 448 -27.03 -23.31 -26.40
CA GLY A 448 -25.60 -23.21 -26.10
C GLY A 448 -25.07 -21.78 -26.09
N ALA A 449 -23.75 -21.67 -25.94
CA ALA A 449 -23.04 -20.39 -25.96
C ALA A 449 -22.53 -20.07 -27.37
N TYR A 450 -22.73 -18.82 -27.76
CA TYR A 450 -22.27 -18.23 -29.01
C TYR A 450 -21.44 -16.97 -28.72
N THR A 451 -20.58 -16.60 -29.65
CA THR A 451 -19.83 -15.35 -29.58
C THR A 451 -20.42 -14.36 -30.58
N LEU A 452 -21.00 -13.28 -30.07
CA LEU A 452 -21.38 -12.13 -30.90
C LEU A 452 -20.13 -11.30 -31.15
N MET A 453 -19.85 -11.01 -32.42
CA MET A 453 -18.78 -10.12 -32.86
C MET A 453 -19.38 -8.95 -33.63
N VAL A 454 -18.92 -7.74 -33.32
CA VAL A 454 -19.32 -6.49 -33.96
C VAL A 454 -18.06 -5.77 -34.43
N TRP A 455 -18.00 -5.37 -35.69
CA TRP A 455 -16.88 -4.63 -36.28
C TRP A 455 -17.36 -3.31 -36.87
N SER A 456 -16.72 -2.21 -36.51
CA SER A 456 -16.85 -0.92 -37.19
C SER A 456 -15.54 -0.58 -37.93
N ALA A 457 -15.48 0.61 -38.54
CA ALA A 457 -14.29 1.09 -39.22
C ALA A 457 -13.04 1.19 -38.33
N ASN A 458 -13.20 1.38 -37.01
CA ASN A 458 -12.10 1.64 -36.08
C ASN A 458 -12.12 0.79 -34.80
N ARG A 459 -13.11 -0.08 -34.59
CA ARG A 459 -13.17 -0.95 -33.40
C ARG A 459 -13.81 -2.31 -33.68
N SER A 460 -13.52 -3.26 -32.81
CA SER A 460 -14.20 -4.56 -32.77
C SER A 460 -14.62 -4.88 -31.34
N TRP A 461 -15.81 -5.41 -31.15
CA TRP A 461 -16.38 -5.76 -29.86
C TRP A 461 -16.89 -7.19 -29.88
N ALA A 462 -16.81 -7.89 -28.74
CA ALA A 462 -17.32 -9.25 -28.60
C ALA A 462 -18.07 -9.46 -27.28
N GLN A 463 -19.17 -10.19 -27.34
CA GLN A 463 -19.95 -10.61 -26.16
C GLN A 463 -20.40 -12.05 -26.29
N ARG A 464 -20.37 -12.79 -25.17
CA ARG A 464 -20.99 -14.12 -25.09
C ARG A 464 -22.50 -14.02 -25.08
N VAL A 465 -23.19 -14.71 -25.98
CA VAL A 465 -24.65 -14.86 -26.03
C VAL A 465 -25.04 -16.29 -25.66
N VAL A 466 -26.02 -16.44 -24.77
CA VAL A 466 -26.54 -17.76 -24.35
C VAL A 466 -27.93 -17.99 -24.94
N LEU A 467 -28.05 -18.99 -25.82
CA LEU A 467 -29.34 -19.45 -26.35
C LEU A 467 -29.86 -20.58 -25.47
N GLN A 468 -31.01 -20.36 -24.84
CA GLN A 468 -31.72 -21.35 -24.04
C GLN A 468 -32.58 -22.27 -24.92
N PRO A 469 -32.94 -23.47 -24.43
CA PRO A 469 -33.79 -24.43 -25.15
C PRO A 469 -35.13 -23.86 -25.61
#